data_AF-A0A842P8I6-F1
#
_entry.id   AF-A0A842P8I6-F1
#
_cell.length_a   1.000
_cell.length_b   1.000
_cell.length_c   1.000
_cell.angle_alpha   90.00
_cell.angle_beta   90.00
_cell.angle_gamma   90.00
#
_symmetry.space_group_name_H-M   'P 1'
#
loop_
_entity.id
_entity.type
_entity.pdbx_description
1 polymer ?
#
loop_
_entity_poly.entity_id
_entity_poly.type
_entity_poly.pdbx_seq_one_letter_code
_entity_poly.pdbx_strand_id
1 'polypeptide(L)'
;MNSLALGGVLKRIYEHFDMQSFSNRLRVQKVIYLLQGVGINLGYSYSWYIYGPYSTGLTRDAFQITNFKNVKPIGFVEPSTEKKFQEFTKKIKQKNDFWLEVASSIHFLKELYPNKTKSSIINEIQNKRTKFNNKKDKILQVWEDIEGWII
;
A
#
# COMPACT_ATOMS: atom_id res chain seq x y z
N MET A 1 14.64 -6.82 -0.83
CA MET A 1 14.25 -7.48 -2.10
C MET A 1 14.97 -6.79 -3.27
N ASN A 2 15.12 -7.43 -4.44
CA ASN A 2 15.67 -6.78 -5.64
C ASN A 2 14.55 -6.43 -6.65
N SER A 3 14.86 -5.63 -7.68
CA SER A 3 13.89 -5.14 -8.67
C SER A 3 13.22 -6.24 -9.50
N LEU A 4 13.92 -7.36 -9.77
CA LEU A 4 13.35 -8.53 -10.47
C LEU A 4 12.26 -9.21 -9.64
N ALA A 5 12.55 -9.49 -8.37
CA ALA A 5 11.60 -10.09 -7.43
C ALA A 5 10.39 -9.18 -7.19
N LEU A 6 10.64 -7.87 -7.01
CA LEU A 6 9.56 -6.87 -6.92
C LEU A 6 8.68 -6.90 -8.17
N GLY A 7 9.29 -6.89 -9.36
CA GLY A 7 8.56 -6.97 -10.62
C GLY A 7 7.66 -8.20 -10.69
N GLY A 8 8.15 -9.38 -10.31
CA GLY A 8 7.37 -10.61 -10.33
C GLY A 8 6.19 -10.60 -9.35
N VAL A 9 6.33 -9.96 -8.19
CA VAL A 9 5.21 -9.73 -7.26
C VAL A 9 4.20 -8.75 -7.88
N LEU A 10 4.67 -7.62 -8.41
CA LEU A 10 3.81 -6.61 -9.05
C LEU A 10 3.04 -7.19 -10.25
N LYS A 11 3.64 -8.11 -11.01
CA LYS A 11 3.00 -8.80 -12.15
C LYS A 11 1.76 -9.61 -11.76
N ARG A 12 1.66 -10.01 -10.49
CA ARG A 12 0.51 -10.73 -9.96
C ARG A 12 -0.59 -9.81 -9.43
N ILE A 13 -0.29 -8.51 -9.29
CA ILE A 13 -1.22 -7.49 -8.80
C ILE A 13 -1.75 -6.63 -9.96
N TYR A 14 -0.87 -6.29 -10.90
CA TYR A 14 -1.15 -5.37 -11.99
C TYR A 14 -1.00 -6.07 -13.34
N GLU A 15 -2.00 -5.89 -14.20
CA GLU A 15 -1.92 -6.31 -15.61
C GLU A 15 -0.90 -5.46 -16.39
N HIS A 16 -0.91 -4.15 -16.11
CA HIS A 16 -0.01 -3.15 -16.67
C HIS A 16 0.60 -2.32 -15.56
N PHE A 17 1.90 -2.04 -15.66
CA PHE A 17 2.63 -1.26 -14.69
C PHE A 17 3.75 -0.48 -15.37
N ASP A 18 3.84 0.80 -15.01
CA ASP A 18 4.94 1.70 -15.30
C ASP A 18 5.04 2.74 -14.17
N MET A 19 6.22 3.35 -14.02
CA MET A 19 6.47 4.41 -13.04
C MET A 19 6.32 5.83 -13.63
N GLN A 20 5.79 5.97 -14.86
CA GLN A 20 5.68 7.27 -15.53
C GLN A 20 4.57 8.13 -14.93
N SER A 21 3.43 7.53 -14.58
CA SER A 21 2.32 8.28 -13.98
C SER A 21 2.46 8.44 -12.46
N PHE A 22 2.06 9.60 -11.94
CA PHE A 22 2.02 9.84 -10.49
C PHE A 22 1.10 8.85 -9.77
N SER A 23 -0.06 8.52 -10.36
CA SER A 23 -1.01 7.57 -9.79
C SER A 23 -0.40 6.18 -9.64
N ASN A 24 0.34 5.68 -10.63
CA ASN A 24 1.02 4.38 -10.52
C ASN A 24 2.09 4.38 -9.42
N ARG A 25 2.90 5.45 -9.35
CA ARG A 25 3.90 5.60 -8.26
C ARG A 25 3.25 5.59 -6.89
N LEU A 26 2.13 6.31 -6.74
CA LEU A 26 1.36 6.33 -5.50
C LEU A 26 0.83 4.92 -5.18
N ARG A 27 0.18 4.26 -6.13
CA ARG A 27 -0.40 2.92 -5.95
C ARG A 27 0.63 1.90 -5.50
N VAL A 28 1.80 1.83 -6.13
CA VAL A 28 2.86 0.91 -5.73
C VAL A 28 3.30 1.15 -4.29
N GLN A 29 3.48 2.42 -3.90
CA GLN A 29 3.86 2.77 -2.54
C GLN A 29 2.84 2.27 -1.52
N LYS A 30 1.54 2.47 -1.78
CA LYS A 30 0.48 2.05 -0.84
C LYS A 30 0.24 0.55 -0.83
N VAL A 31 0.24 -0.09 -1.99
CA VAL A 31 -0.02 -1.54 -2.11
C VAL A 31 1.10 -2.34 -1.47
N ILE A 32 2.35 -2.03 -1.77
CA ILE A 32 3.48 -2.77 -1.17
C ILE A 32 3.57 -2.50 0.34
N TYR A 33 3.24 -1.28 0.78
CA TYR A 33 3.16 -0.98 2.21
C TYR A 33 2.12 -1.87 2.92
N LEU A 34 0.89 -1.91 2.40
CA LEU A 34 -0.19 -2.72 2.98
C LEU A 34 0.12 -4.22 2.91
N LEU A 35 0.79 -4.67 1.85
CA LEU A 35 1.25 -6.05 1.72
C LEU A 35 2.24 -6.43 2.85
N GLN A 36 3.17 -5.54 3.20
CA GLN A 36 4.04 -5.75 4.36
C GLN A 36 3.27 -5.68 5.68
N GLY A 37 2.28 -4.79 5.79
CA GLY A 37 1.44 -4.67 6.98
C GLY A 37 0.62 -5.91 7.30
N VAL A 38 0.19 -6.69 6.29
CA VAL A 38 -0.46 -8.01 6.51
C VAL A 38 0.55 -9.14 6.80
N GLY A 39 1.82 -8.80 7.05
CA GLY A 39 2.88 -9.72 7.44
C GLY A 39 3.71 -10.30 6.30
N ILE A 40 3.55 -9.83 5.05
CA ILE A 40 4.37 -10.28 3.91
C ILE A 40 5.51 -9.27 3.70
N ASN A 41 6.55 -9.39 4.53
CA ASN A 41 7.66 -8.44 4.54
C ASN A 41 8.57 -8.59 3.30
N LEU A 42 8.66 -7.55 2.47
CA LEU A 42 9.54 -7.50 1.29
C LEU A 42 10.87 -6.76 1.57
N GLY A 43 11.05 -6.27 2.81
CA GLY A 43 12.26 -5.60 3.28
C GLY A 43 12.32 -4.11 2.96
N TYR A 44 11.19 -3.47 2.64
CA TYR A 44 11.13 -2.02 2.45
C TYR A 44 10.81 -1.30 3.76
N SER A 45 11.60 -0.28 4.10
CA SER A 45 11.30 0.64 5.20
C SER A 45 10.52 1.85 4.69
N TYR A 46 9.65 2.40 5.54
CA TYR A 46 8.74 3.48 5.22
C TYR A 46 8.86 4.65 6.19
N SER A 47 8.65 5.85 5.67
CA SER A 47 8.54 7.08 6.47
C SER A 47 7.24 7.81 6.14
N TRP A 48 6.81 8.69 7.05
CA TRP A 48 5.62 9.52 6.86
C TRP A 48 5.92 10.66 5.87
N TYR A 49 5.32 10.62 4.68
CA TYR A 49 5.53 11.62 3.63
C TYR A 49 4.21 12.26 3.18
N ILE A 50 4.23 13.25 2.27
CA ILE A 50 3.06 14.08 1.88
C ILE A 50 1.79 13.25 1.59
N TYR A 51 1.92 12.06 1.00
CA TYR A 51 0.80 11.18 0.63
C TYR A 51 0.66 9.94 1.53
N GLY A 52 1.19 9.99 2.75
CA GLY A 52 1.21 8.86 3.70
C GLY A 52 2.53 8.08 3.65
N PRO A 53 2.55 6.76 3.95
CA PRO A 53 3.78 5.97 4.00
C PRO A 53 4.49 5.96 2.65
N TYR A 54 5.80 6.21 2.65
CA TYR A 54 6.63 6.24 1.44
C TYR A 54 7.98 5.57 1.69
N SER A 55 8.43 4.80 0.71
CA SER A 55 9.73 4.12 0.70
C SER A 55 10.55 4.56 -0.51
N THR A 56 11.70 5.18 -0.25
CA THR A 56 12.70 5.55 -1.27
C THR A 56 13.31 4.31 -1.91
N GLY A 57 13.60 3.27 -1.11
CA GLY A 57 14.09 1.98 -1.59
C GLY A 57 13.14 1.32 -2.58
N LEU A 58 11.85 1.25 -2.24
CA LEU A 58 10.82 0.74 -3.16
C LEU A 58 10.75 1.58 -4.44
N THR A 59 10.84 2.90 -4.33
CA THR A 59 10.81 3.78 -5.51
C THR A 59 11.97 3.46 -6.45
N ARG A 60 13.19 3.39 -5.93
CA ARG A 60 14.40 3.05 -6.70
C ARG A 60 14.22 1.71 -7.43
N ASP A 61 13.81 0.67 -6.71
CA ASP A 61 13.70 -0.67 -7.27
C ASP A 61 12.55 -0.76 -8.29
N ALA A 62 11.45 -0.04 -8.07
CA ALA A 62 10.32 0.03 -9.01
C ALA A 62 10.69 0.76 -10.31
N PHE A 63 11.51 1.81 -10.27
CA PHE A 63 11.99 2.51 -11.47
C PHE A 63 12.93 1.66 -12.34
N GLN A 64 13.57 0.64 -11.77
CA GLN A 64 14.41 -0.29 -12.54
C GLN A 64 13.59 -1.28 -13.39
N ILE A 65 12.26 -1.34 -13.20
CA ILE A 65 11.38 -2.23 -13.94
C ILE A 65 10.96 -1.56 -15.26
N THR A 66 11.80 -1.68 -16.29
CA THR A 66 11.61 -0.98 -17.57
C THR A 66 10.81 -1.78 -18.61
N ASN A 67 10.74 -3.10 -18.48
CA ASN A 67 10.02 -3.98 -19.43
C ASN A 67 9.04 -4.92 -18.70
N PHE A 68 8.03 -4.33 -18.04
CA PHE A 68 7.06 -5.06 -17.24
C PHE A 68 6.25 -6.12 -18.01
N LYS A 69 6.09 -5.96 -19.34
CA LYS A 69 5.43 -6.97 -20.18
C LYS A 69 6.14 -8.32 -20.11
N ASN A 70 7.48 -8.32 -20.08
CA ASN A 70 8.31 -9.52 -20.08
C ASN A 70 8.64 -10.04 -18.69
N VAL A 71 8.23 -9.34 -17.64
CA VAL A 71 8.41 -9.80 -16.26
C VAL A 71 7.56 -11.04 -16.01
N LYS A 72 8.19 -12.10 -15.50
CA LYS A 72 7.51 -13.33 -15.09
C LYS A 72 6.92 -13.16 -13.69
N PRO A 73 5.67 -13.61 -13.43
CA PRO A 73 5.10 -13.58 -12.10
C PRO A 73 5.91 -14.47 -11.15
N ILE A 74 6.06 -14.04 -9.90
CA ILE A 74 6.79 -14.78 -8.85
C ILE A 74 5.85 -15.12 -7.68
N GLY A 75 5.80 -16.41 -7.35
CA GLY A 75 5.08 -16.95 -6.20
C GLY A 75 5.86 -16.81 -4.89
N PHE A 76 5.17 -16.84 -3.76
CA PHE A 76 5.84 -17.06 -2.47
C PHE A 76 6.03 -18.57 -2.26
N VAL A 77 7.23 -18.98 -1.84
CA VAL A 77 7.57 -20.40 -1.64
C VAL A 77 6.75 -20.99 -0.49
N GLU A 78 6.59 -20.23 0.59
CA GLU A 78 5.88 -20.65 1.79
C GLU A 78 4.35 -20.63 1.56
N PRO A 79 3.64 -21.77 1.64
CA PRO A 79 2.22 -21.87 1.29
C PRO A 79 1.32 -20.93 2.10
N SER A 80 1.62 -20.75 3.40
CA SER A 80 0.88 -19.84 4.26
C SER A 80 1.02 -18.36 3.84
N THR A 81 2.21 -17.97 3.38
CA THR A 81 2.49 -16.63 2.84
C THR A 81 1.78 -16.43 1.50
N GLU A 82 1.82 -17.44 0.64
CA GLU A 82 1.14 -17.44 -0.66
C GLU A 82 -0.38 -17.31 -0.50
N LYS A 83 -0.98 -18.02 0.46
CA LYS A 83 -2.41 -17.88 0.81
C LYS A 83 -2.75 -16.45 1.26
N LYS A 84 -1.95 -15.88 2.17
CA LYS A 84 -2.12 -14.49 2.61
C LYS A 84 -2.03 -13.50 1.45
N PHE A 85 -1.11 -13.73 0.50
CA PHE A 85 -0.99 -12.89 -0.69
C PHE A 85 -2.25 -12.97 -1.57
N GLN A 86 -2.83 -14.15 -1.74
CA GLN A 86 -4.07 -14.33 -2.49
C GLN A 86 -5.27 -13.64 -1.81
N GLU A 87 -5.37 -13.72 -0.49
CA GLU A 87 -6.39 -12.99 0.29
C GLU A 87 -6.20 -11.48 0.20
N PHE A 88 -4.96 -11.00 0.33
CA PHE A 88 -4.58 -9.60 0.16
C PHE A 88 -4.99 -9.08 -1.23
N THR A 89 -4.60 -9.78 -2.30
CA THR A 89 -4.93 -9.36 -3.68
C THR A 89 -6.43 -9.32 -3.92
N LYS A 90 -7.21 -10.27 -3.39
CA LYS A 90 -8.67 -10.23 -3.41
C LYS A 90 -9.22 -8.98 -2.71
N LYS A 91 -8.70 -8.64 -1.52
CA LYS A 91 -9.11 -7.46 -0.74
C LYS A 91 -8.87 -6.14 -1.48
N ILE A 92 -7.75 -6.02 -2.20
CA ILE A 92 -7.36 -4.77 -2.86
C ILE A 92 -7.81 -4.62 -4.33
N LYS A 93 -8.26 -5.69 -5.00
CA LYS A 93 -8.51 -5.73 -6.45
C LYS A 93 -9.41 -4.60 -6.98
N GLN A 94 -10.41 -4.17 -6.21
CA GLN A 94 -11.38 -3.15 -6.61
C GLN A 94 -11.21 -1.82 -5.86
N LYS A 95 -10.13 -1.67 -5.08
CA LYS A 95 -9.91 -0.47 -4.28
C LYS A 95 -9.26 0.62 -5.13
N ASN A 96 -9.77 1.85 -4.99
CA ASN A 96 -9.26 3.01 -5.73
C ASN A 96 -8.10 3.69 -4.99
N ASP A 97 -7.48 4.69 -5.63
CA ASP A 97 -6.33 5.43 -5.10
C ASP A 97 -6.65 6.10 -3.76
N PHE A 98 -7.88 6.58 -3.60
CA PHE A 98 -8.34 7.19 -2.35
C PHE A 98 -8.32 6.15 -1.21
N TRP A 99 -8.91 4.99 -1.44
CA TRP A 99 -8.94 3.91 -0.45
C TRP A 99 -7.52 3.47 -0.09
N LEU A 100 -6.65 3.25 -1.09
CA LEU A 100 -5.27 2.83 -0.86
C LEU A 100 -4.49 3.87 -0.05
N GLU A 101 -4.63 5.15 -0.38
CA GLU A 101 -3.94 6.23 0.34
C GLU A 101 -4.43 6.36 1.78
N VAL A 102 -5.74 6.28 2.00
CA VAL A 102 -6.33 6.39 3.34
C VAL A 102 -6.01 5.15 4.18
N ALA A 103 -6.21 3.94 3.65
CA ALA A 103 -5.98 2.69 4.38
C ALA A 103 -4.53 2.58 4.85
N SER A 104 -3.58 2.82 3.95
CA SER A 104 -2.15 2.81 4.30
C SER A 104 -1.78 3.92 5.28
N SER A 105 -2.43 5.09 5.20
CA SER A 105 -2.21 6.19 6.14
C SER A 105 -2.72 5.89 7.54
N ILE A 106 -3.92 5.30 7.65
CA ILE A 106 -4.50 4.87 8.93
C ILE A 106 -3.57 3.84 9.58
N HIS A 107 -3.24 2.77 8.85
CA HIS A 107 -2.36 1.70 9.34
C HIS A 107 -1.02 2.27 9.80
N PHE A 108 -0.36 3.12 9.01
CA PHE A 108 0.92 3.73 9.39
C PHE A 108 0.84 4.59 10.65
N LEU A 109 -0.19 5.42 10.78
CA LEU A 109 -0.35 6.26 11.97
C LEU A 109 -0.69 5.44 13.22
N LYS A 110 -1.41 4.32 13.07
CA LYS A 110 -1.68 3.40 14.18
C LYS A 110 -0.42 2.69 14.64
N GLU A 111 0.40 2.19 13.72
CA GLU A 111 1.68 1.57 14.05
C GLU A 111 2.65 2.56 14.72
N LEU A 112 2.71 3.81 14.22
CA LEU A 112 3.60 4.83 14.78
C LEU A 112 3.10 5.38 16.12
N TYR A 113 1.78 5.42 16.33
CA TYR A 113 1.15 5.97 17.54
C TYR A 113 0.01 5.08 18.04
N PRO A 114 0.30 3.94 18.69
CA PRO A 114 -0.72 2.94 19.07
C PRO A 114 -1.86 3.53 19.92
N ASN A 115 -1.52 4.47 20.80
CA ASN A 115 -2.44 5.10 21.74
C ASN A 115 -3.26 6.26 21.13
N LYS A 116 -2.99 6.69 19.89
CA LYS A 116 -3.81 7.74 19.26
C LYS A 116 -5.24 7.23 19.03
N THR A 117 -6.20 8.05 19.38
CA THR A 117 -7.62 7.76 19.17
C THR A 117 -7.96 7.75 17.67
N LYS A 118 -9.03 7.03 17.30
CA LYS A 118 -9.59 7.00 15.94
C LYS A 118 -9.81 8.41 15.39
N SER A 119 -10.45 9.28 16.17
CA SER A 119 -10.70 10.69 15.81
C SER A 119 -9.41 11.49 15.58
N SER A 120 -8.37 11.28 16.41
CA SER A 120 -7.09 11.97 16.23
C SER A 120 -6.40 11.58 14.93
N ILE A 121 -6.42 10.29 14.55
CA ILE A 121 -5.81 9.81 13.31
C ILE A 121 -6.59 10.34 12.09
N ILE A 122 -7.92 10.32 12.16
CA ILE A 122 -8.77 10.87 11.09
C ILE A 122 -8.46 12.37 10.89
N ASN A 123 -8.38 13.14 11.97
CA ASN A 123 -8.04 14.56 11.90
C ASN A 123 -6.64 14.79 11.28
N GLU A 124 -5.65 13.96 11.63
CA GLU A 124 -4.31 14.06 11.05
C GLU A 124 -4.33 13.79 9.54
N ILE A 125 -5.09 12.80 9.08
CA ILE A 125 -5.27 12.50 7.65
C ILE A 125 -5.97 13.66 6.94
N GLN A 126 -7.04 14.22 7.52
CA GLN A 126 -7.77 15.34 6.92
C GLN A 126 -6.90 16.59 6.78
N ASN A 127 -6.17 16.95 7.83
CA ASN A 127 -5.32 18.14 7.85
C ASN A 127 -4.11 18.02 6.93
N LYS A 128 -3.71 16.80 6.58
CA LYS A 128 -2.53 16.57 5.75
C LYS A 128 -2.70 17.09 4.32
N ARG A 129 -3.91 17.03 3.76
CA ARG A 129 -4.18 17.56 2.42
C ARG A 129 -5.61 18.05 2.28
N THR A 130 -5.75 19.23 1.68
CA THR A 130 -7.04 19.86 1.32
C THR A 130 -7.99 18.93 0.56
N LYS A 131 -7.47 17.99 -0.23
CA LYS A 131 -8.28 16.99 -0.95
C LYS A 131 -9.09 16.04 -0.05
N PHE A 132 -8.78 15.99 1.25
CA PHE A 132 -9.47 15.19 2.26
C PHE A 132 -10.42 16.02 3.11
N ASN A 133 -10.48 17.34 2.90
CA ASN A 133 -11.49 18.20 3.51
C ASN A 133 -12.87 17.67 3.14
N ASN A 134 -13.78 17.66 4.12
CA ASN A 134 -15.16 17.19 3.96
C ASN A 134 -15.31 15.72 3.50
N LYS A 135 -14.27 14.88 3.67
CA LYS A 135 -14.32 13.44 3.36
C LYS A 135 -14.27 12.55 4.61
N LYS A 136 -14.64 13.09 5.78
CA LYS A 136 -14.60 12.36 7.06
C LYS A 136 -15.33 11.03 6.98
N ASP A 137 -16.55 11.01 6.43
CA ASP A 137 -17.37 9.80 6.32
C ASP A 137 -16.72 8.75 5.41
N LYS A 138 -16.09 9.19 4.30
CA LYS A 138 -15.34 8.28 3.42
C LYS A 138 -14.09 7.72 4.10
N ILE A 139 -13.42 8.50 4.96
CA ILE A 139 -12.28 8.03 5.74
C ILE A 139 -12.75 7.01 6.80
N LEU A 140 -13.88 7.27 7.45
CA LEU A 140 -14.51 6.34 8.40
C LEU A 140 -14.88 5.02 7.73
N GLN A 141 -15.49 5.05 6.54
CA GLN A 141 -15.78 3.84 5.76
C GLN A 141 -14.52 3.04 5.44
N VAL A 142 -13.41 3.71 5.09
CA VAL A 142 -12.13 3.03 4.87
C VAL A 142 -11.62 2.42 6.17
N TRP A 143 -11.72 3.13 7.30
CA TRP A 143 -11.33 2.60 8.59
C TRP A 143 -12.09 1.31 8.92
N GLU A 144 -13.42 1.34 8.87
CA GLU A 144 -14.28 0.19 9.16
C GLU A 144 -13.96 -1.00 8.25
N ASP A 145 -13.63 -0.75 6.97
CA ASP A 145 -13.26 -1.81 6.02
C ASP A 145 -11.89 -2.44 6.33
N ILE A 146 -10.98 -1.76 7.04
CA ILE A 146 -9.67 -2.30 7.39
C ILE A 146 -9.53 -2.75 8.84
N GLU A 147 -10.50 -2.40 9.69
CA GLU A 147 -10.61 -2.82 11.09
C GLU A 147 -10.82 -4.34 11.17
N GLY A 148 -10.00 -5.04 11.95
CA GLY A 148 -9.98 -6.50 12.02
C GLY A 148 -9.32 -7.19 10.82
N TRP A 149 -8.84 -6.44 9.82
CA TRP A 149 -8.01 -6.98 8.74
C TRP A 149 -6.52 -6.68 8.96
N ILE A 150 -6.18 -5.42 9.23
CA ILE A 150 -4.79 -4.96 9.35
C ILE A 150 -4.57 -4.01 10.53
N ILE A 151 -5.64 -3.53 11.18
CA ILE A 151 -5.62 -2.73 12.41
C ILE A 151 -6.59 -3.28 13.43
#